data_AF-A0A6M2DQ11-F1
#
_entry.id   AF-A0A6M2DQ11-F1
#
_cell.length_a   1.000
_cell.length_b   1.000
_cell.length_c   1.000
_cell.angle_alpha   90.00
_cell.angle_beta   90.00
_cell.angle_gamma   90.00
#
_symmetry.space_group_name_H-M   'P 1'
#
loop_
_entity.id
_entity.type
_entity.pdbx_description
1 polymer ?
#
loop_
_entity_poly.entity_id
_entity_poly.type
_entity_poly.pdbx_seq_one_letter_code
_entity_poly.pdbx_strand_id
1 'polypeptide(L)'
;MFNNIRNKLKIVVQDGINSITSTSTIDQNSRHCADKYDNVNYNAGCKLLEKYQNDWESMHKLSEENVKTAAMLANLIAKIQRDTEIHKQKMMDLNTGLANIPCLVSTIDSCTKTIETIGLQFRNIEKDLFQLENLIEVLEMRDRKIKYMEQLQEYKQSKLENLEKYRSNLAIQHTQNIKKVEIIHDKELKERQEAFQEAFQNDLQEYQTQGHIARIQVPSLQQVVSLEDIVLEQDDSDLLDQFLNQ
;
A
#
# COMPACT_ATOMS: atom_id res chain seq x y z
N MET A 1 74.73 9.70 44.56
CA MET A 1 75.75 8.67 44.24
C MET A 1 76.95 9.20 43.43
N PHE A 2 76.81 10.27 42.63
CA PHE A 2 77.92 10.86 41.86
C PHE A 2 79.03 11.57 42.68
N ASN A 3 78.72 12.10 43.87
CA ASN A 3 79.75 12.73 44.74
C ASN A 3 80.78 11.73 45.27
N ASN A 4 80.41 10.47 45.43
CA ASN A 4 81.32 9.44 45.95
C ASN A 4 82.36 9.04 44.90
N ILE A 5 81.96 9.01 43.62
CA ILE A 5 82.85 8.73 42.49
C ILE A 5 83.81 9.91 42.26
N ARG A 6 83.31 11.16 42.37
CA ARG A 6 84.16 12.35 42.23
C ARG A 6 85.23 12.44 43.32
N ASN A 7 84.89 12.09 44.56
CA ASN A 7 85.87 12.05 45.65
C ASN A 7 86.89 10.92 45.47
N LYS A 8 86.47 9.73 45.03
CA LYS A 8 87.41 8.64 44.71
C LYS A 8 88.36 8.99 43.57
N LEU A 9 87.87 9.66 42.52
CA LEU A 9 88.70 10.08 41.40
C LEU A 9 89.70 11.19 41.81
N LYS A 10 89.30 12.08 42.72
CA LYS A 10 90.20 13.09 43.30
C LYS A 10 91.30 12.47 44.17
N ILE A 11 90.99 11.42 44.93
CA ILE A 11 91.97 10.66 45.73
C ILE A 11 92.97 9.94 44.81
N VAL A 12 92.48 9.25 43.78
CA VAL A 12 93.34 8.51 42.83
C VAL A 12 94.27 9.44 42.04
N VAL A 13 93.80 10.63 41.65
CA VAL A 13 94.65 11.63 40.97
C VAL A 13 95.69 12.24 41.93
N GLN A 14 95.35 12.46 43.20
CA GLN A 14 96.28 12.98 44.20
C GLN A 14 97.38 11.96 44.56
N ASP A 15 97.00 10.68 44.73
CA ASP A 15 97.96 9.59 45.01
C ASP A 15 98.87 9.32 43.81
N GLY A 16 98.35 9.44 42.59
CA GLY A 16 99.15 9.35 41.37
C GLY A 16 100.22 10.45 41.27
N ILE A 17 99.89 11.69 41.64
CA ILE A 17 100.84 12.82 41.58
C ILE A 17 101.88 12.75 42.70
N ASN A 18 101.50 12.31 43.90
CA ASN A 18 102.43 12.13 45.03
C ASN A 18 103.42 10.97 44.81
N SER A 19 103.04 9.95 44.03
CA SER A 19 103.94 8.86 43.65
C SER A 19 105.03 9.30 42.66
N ILE A 20 104.78 10.34 41.86
CA ILE A 20 105.73 10.84 40.85
C ILE A 20 106.75 11.80 41.48
N THR A 21 106.35 12.54 42.52
CA THR A 21 107.27 13.42 43.26
C THR A 21 108.21 12.66 44.19
N SER A 22 107.91 11.41 44.54
CA SER A 22 108.76 10.55 45.36
C SER A 22 109.97 9.96 44.62
N THR A 23 110.03 10.08 43.28
CA THR A 23 111.15 9.57 42.48
C THR A 23 112.21 10.63 42.12
N SER A 24 112.12 11.85 42.68
CA SER A 24 113.08 12.94 42.44
C SER A 24 113.85 13.37 43.70
N THR A 25 114.31 12.41 44.51
CA THR A 25 115.38 12.63 45.49
C THR A 25 116.70 12.11 44.93
N ILE A 26 117.57 13.06 44.59
CA ILE A 26 118.96 12.84 44.21
C ILE A 26 119.72 12.40 45.47
N ASP A 27 119.99 11.10 45.59
CA ASP A 27 120.99 10.59 46.53
C ASP A 27 122.35 10.53 45.84
N GLN A 28 123.26 11.39 46.30
CA GLN A 28 124.68 11.28 46.02
C GLN A 28 125.29 10.22 46.94
N ASN A 29 125.71 9.07 46.39
CA ASN A 29 126.89 8.35 46.90
C ASN A 29 127.48 7.35 45.90
N SER A 30 128.80 7.47 45.75
CA SER A 30 129.74 6.86 44.80
C SER A 30 129.73 5.33 44.70
N ARG A 31 129.92 4.80 43.47
CA ARG A 31 130.92 3.78 43.12
C ARG A 31 131.06 3.62 41.59
N HIS A 32 132.30 3.76 41.11
CA HIS A 32 132.74 3.49 39.75
C HIS A 32 132.45 2.04 39.30
N CYS A 33 131.91 1.88 38.10
CA CYS A 33 132.26 0.79 37.18
C CYS A 33 131.96 1.27 35.75
N ALA A 34 133.02 1.66 35.04
CA ALA A 34 132.95 2.05 33.64
C ALA A 34 133.25 0.81 32.80
N ASP A 35 132.22 0.23 32.18
CA ASP A 35 132.37 -0.59 30.98
C ASP A 35 131.08 -0.60 30.16
N LYS A 36 131.11 0.17 29.06
CA LYS A 36 130.42 -0.01 27.76
C LYS A 36 128.93 -0.42 27.79
N TYR A 37 128.06 0.52 28.13
CA TYR A 37 126.69 0.56 27.60
C TYR A 37 126.62 1.49 26.38
N ASP A 38 127.36 1.18 25.32
CA ASP A 38 127.52 2.06 24.15
C ASP A 38 126.44 1.82 23.07
N ASN A 39 125.28 1.28 23.46
CA ASN A 39 124.13 1.10 22.56
C ASN A 39 122.80 1.36 23.26
N VAL A 40 122.76 2.37 24.14
CA VAL A 40 121.50 2.85 24.73
C VAL A 40 120.95 3.94 23.84
N ASN A 41 119.88 3.63 23.11
CA ASN A 41 119.22 4.58 22.23
C ASN A 41 118.45 5.62 23.07
N TYR A 42 119.06 6.76 23.36
CA TYR A 42 118.43 7.89 24.05
C TYR A 42 117.17 8.42 23.35
N ASN A 43 116.96 8.11 22.06
CA ASN A 43 115.78 8.46 21.28
C ASN A 43 114.65 7.40 21.33
N ALA A 44 114.85 6.28 22.04
CA ALA A 44 113.84 5.22 22.16
C ALA A 44 112.56 5.71 22.85
N GLY A 45 112.68 6.60 23.84
CA GLY A 45 111.53 7.23 24.50
C GLY A 45 110.71 8.10 23.55
N CYS A 46 111.37 8.89 22.69
CA CYS A 46 110.69 9.71 21.68
C CYS A 46 109.99 8.86 20.62
N LYS A 47 110.63 7.78 20.13
CA LYS A 47 110.01 6.86 19.16
C LYS A 47 108.80 6.12 19.76
N LEU A 48 108.87 5.76 21.04
CA LEU A 48 107.76 5.12 21.74
C LEU A 48 106.59 6.09 21.92
N LEU A 49 106.88 7.34 22.30
CA LEU A 49 105.88 8.40 22.41
C LEU A 49 105.23 8.71 21.06
N GLU A 50 106.03 8.85 19.99
CA GLU A 50 105.55 9.07 18.63
C GLU A 50 104.62 7.94 18.17
N LYS A 51 105.00 6.67 18.43
CA LYS A 51 104.14 5.52 18.13
C LYS A 51 102.79 5.62 18.84
N TYR A 52 102.79 5.83 20.17
CA TYR A 52 101.54 5.90 20.93
C TYR A 52 100.70 7.14 20.58
N GLN A 53 101.35 8.26 20.21
CA GLN A 53 100.66 9.45 19.74
C GLN A 53 99.98 9.20 18.38
N ASN A 54 100.66 8.53 17.46
CA ASN A 54 100.09 8.14 16.16
C ASN A 54 98.98 7.11 16.31
N ASP A 55 99.16 6.10 17.17
CA ASP A 55 98.14 5.09 17.49
C ASP A 55 96.89 5.77 18.10
N TRP A 56 97.10 6.71 19.04
CA TRP A 56 96.01 7.48 19.65
C TRP A 56 95.28 8.36 18.63
N GLU A 57 96.01 9.07 17.76
CA GLU A 57 95.42 9.90 16.70
C GLU A 57 94.58 9.04 15.74
N SER A 58 95.09 7.87 15.35
CA SER A 58 94.36 6.93 14.50
C SER A 58 93.09 6.42 15.16
N MET A 59 93.17 5.99 16.43
CA MET A 59 91.99 5.55 17.18
C MET A 59 90.98 6.67 17.38
N HIS A 60 91.43 7.91 17.59
CA HIS A 60 90.53 9.05 17.75
C HIS A 60 89.77 9.35 16.45
N LYS A 61 90.45 9.35 15.31
CA LYS A 61 89.81 9.52 13.99
C LYS A 61 88.78 8.43 13.71
N LEU A 62 89.13 7.17 13.95
CA LEU A 62 88.20 6.04 13.77
C LEU A 62 86.99 6.14 14.71
N SER A 63 87.19 6.59 15.95
CA SER A 63 86.10 6.81 16.90
C SER A 63 85.17 7.94 16.42
N GLU A 64 85.72 9.04 15.91
CA GLU A 64 84.93 10.15 15.39
C GLU A 64 84.11 9.74 14.16
N GLU A 65 84.71 9.00 13.23
CA GLU A 65 84.00 8.43 12.07
C GLU A 65 82.90 7.47 12.50
N ASN A 66 83.18 6.58 13.47
CA ASN A 66 82.19 5.65 14.00
C ASN A 66 80.99 6.37 14.65
N VAL A 67 81.24 7.45 15.41
CA VAL A 67 80.19 8.29 15.98
C VAL A 67 79.34 8.94 14.87
N LYS A 68 79.97 9.47 13.82
CA LYS A 68 79.26 10.04 12.67
C LYS A 68 78.40 9.00 11.95
N THR A 69 78.94 7.81 11.69
CA THR A 69 78.19 6.72 11.03
C THR A 69 77.04 6.22 11.91
N ALA A 70 77.25 6.09 13.21
CA ALA A 70 76.20 5.67 14.15
C ALA A 70 75.06 6.70 14.22
N ALA A 71 75.38 8.00 14.20
CA ALA A 71 74.38 9.07 14.16
C ALA A 71 73.55 9.05 12.86
N MET A 72 74.19 8.82 11.71
CA MET A 72 73.49 8.66 10.42
C MET A 72 72.55 7.46 10.43
N LEU A 73 73.01 6.31 10.94
CA LEU A 73 72.18 5.11 11.07
C LEU A 73 71.00 5.33 12.01
N ALA A 74 71.20 5.99 13.15
CA ALA A 74 70.13 6.33 14.08
C ALA A 74 69.04 7.20 13.41
N ASN A 75 69.44 8.18 12.60
CA ASN A 75 68.51 9.01 11.83
C ASN A 75 67.72 8.19 10.79
N LEU A 76 68.38 7.26 10.09
CA LEU A 76 67.72 6.39 9.12
C LEU A 76 66.70 5.45 9.82
N ILE A 77 67.09 4.85 10.95
CA ILE A 77 66.21 4.00 11.76
C ILE A 77 64.99 4.81 12.24
N ALA A 78 65.20 6.02 12.76
CA ALA A 78 64.11 6.89 13.21
C ALA A 78 63.17 7.29 12.07
N LYS A 79 63.69 7.46 10.85
CA LYS A 79 62.88 7.71 9.66
C LYS A 79 62.01 6.49 9.33
N ILE A 80 62.60 5.30 9.24
CA ILE A 80 61.88 4.05 8.94
C ILE A 80 60.82 3.77 9.99
N GLN A 81 61.12 3.98 11.28
CA GLN A 81 60.17 3.80 12.36
C GLN A 81 58.95 4.71 12.20
N ARG A 82 59.17 6.00 11.88
CA ARG A 82 58.08 6.95 11.63
C ARG A 82 57.23 6.52 10.43
N ASP A 83 57.86 6.16 9.33
CA ASP A 83 57.16 5.74 8.12
C ASP A 83 56.34 4.47 8.40
N THR A 84 56.91 3.51 9.14
CA THR A 84 56.23 2.28 9.55
C THR A 84 55.01 2.56 10.42
N GLU A 85 55.11 3.46 11.39
CA GLU A 85 53.96 3.81 12.24
C GLU A 85 52.85 4.51 11.46
N ILE A 86 53.20 5.38 10.49
CA ILE A 86 52.23 5.99 9.58
C ILE A 86 51.52 4.91 8.74
N HIS A 87 52.27 3.96 8.18
CA HIS A 87 51.70 2.87 7.40
C HIS A 87 50.78 1.98 8.25
N LYS A 88 51.19 1.66 9.48
CA LYS A 88 50.38 0.91 10.43
C LYS A 88 49.08 1.65 10.77
N GLN A 89 49.12 2.97 11.00
CA GLN A 89 47.92 3.75 11.26
C GLN A 89 46.96 3.70 10.06
N LYS A 90 47.46 3.95 8.85
CA LYS A 90 46.65 3.87 7.62
C LYS A 90 46.03 2.47 7.43
N MET A 91 46.78 1.42 7.74
CA MET A 91 46.30 0.05 7.66
C MET A 91 45.22 -0.23 8.71
N MET A 92 45.36 0.32 9.91
CA MET A 92 44.36 0.21 10.98
C MET A 92 43.06 0.96 10.61
N ASP A 93 43.17 2.16 10.03
CA ASP A 93 42.03 2.93 9.55
C ASP A 93 41.30 2.17 8.43
N LEU A 94 42.04 1.61 7.47
CA LEU A 94 41.49 0.78 6.40
C LEU A 94 40.79 -0.47 6.97
N ASN A 95 41.43 -1.18 7.90
CA ASN A 95 40.87 -2.38 8.50
C ASN A 95 39.57 -2.08 9.27
N THR A 96 39.52 -0.93 9.96
CA THR A 96 38.30 -0.46 10.64
C THR A 96 37.20 -0.12 9.63
N GLY A 97 37.54 0.51 8.50
CA GLY A 97 36.60 0.74 7.40
C GLY A 97 36.06 -0.55 6.79
N LEU A 98 36.93 -1.54 6.55
CA LEU A 98 36.54 -2.85 6.03
C LEU A 98 35.66 -3.63 7.02
N ALA A 99 35.91 -3.51 8.32
CA ALA A 99 35.09 -4.13 9.36
C ALA A 99 33.64 -3.61 9.39
N ASN A 100 33.37 -2.42 8.84
CA ASN A 100 32.03 -1.84 8.76
C ASN A 100 31.23 -2.33 7.53
N ILE A 101 31.87 -2.95 6.54
CA ILE A 101 31.19 -3.45 5.32
C ILE A 101 30.08 -4.45 5.64
N PRO A 102 30.26 -5.46 6.51
CA PRO A 102 29.18 -6.40 6.87
C PRO A 102 27.95 -5.71 7.46
N CYS A 103 28.15 -4.64 8.24
CA CYS A 103 27.05 -3.85 8.78
C CYS A 103 26.27 -3.17 7.64
N LEU A 104 26.97 -2.52 6.69
CA LEU A 104 26.34 -1.93 5.50
C LEU A 104 25.58 -2.96 4.68
N VAL A 105 26.17 -4.14 4.44
CA VAL A 105 25.50 -5.25 3.74
C VAL A 105 24.22 -5.66 4.47
N SER A 106 24.27 -5.81 5.80
CA SER A 106 23.08 -6.13 6.61
C SER A 106 22.00 -5.05 6.51
N THR A 107 22.39 -3.76 6.49
CA THR A 107 21.41 -2.67 6.32
C THR A 107 20.77 -2.69 4.94
N ILE A 108 21.55 -2.96 3.89
CA ILE A 108 21.05 -3.09 2.52
C ILE A 108 20.08 -4.26 2.42
N ASP A 109 20.43 -5.43 2.97
CA ASP A 109 19.56 -6.61 2.98
C ASP A 109 18.23 -6.35 3.72
N SER A 110 18.29 -5.61 4.85
CA SER A 110 17.08 -5.17 5.54
C SER A 110 16.22 -4.24 4.68
N CYS A 111 16.84 -3.28 3.98
CA CYS A 111 16.12 -2.38 3.06
C CYS A 111 15.52 -3.16 1.87
N THR A 112 16.22 -4.16 1.35
CA THR A 112 15.69 -5.02 0.29
C THR A 112 14.46 -5.78 0.77
N LYS A 113 14.50 -6.37 1.97
CA LYS A 113 13.35 -7.06 2.57
C LYS A 113 12.15 -6.15 2.83
N THR A 114 12.39 -4.90 3.24
CA THR A 114 11.29 -3.94 3.43
C THR A 114 10.67 -3.55 2.09
N ILE A 115 11.48 -3.34 1.05
CA ILE A 115 10.98 -3.09 -0.32
C ILE A 115 10.15 -4.28 -0.82
N GLU A 116 10.61 -5.52 -0.62
CA GLU A 116 9.86 -6.72 -0.99
C GLU A 116 8.51 -6.80 -0.26
N THR A 117 8.50 -6.51 1.04
CA THR A 117 7.29 -6.50 1.86
C THR A 117 6.30 -5.45 1.36
N ILE A 118 6.77 -4.24 1.07
CA ILE A 118 5.95 -3.16 0.50
C ILE A 118 5.41 -3.58 -0.87
N GLY A 119 6.23 -4.20 -1.71
CA GLY A 119 5.80 -4.74 -3.01
C GLY A 119 4.68 -5.78 -2.89
N LEU A 120 4.74 -6.66 -1.89
CA LEU A 120 3.67 -7.61 -1.61
C LEU A 120 2.39 -6.91 -1.14
N GLN A 121 2.50 -5.90 -0.27
CA GLN A 121 1.37 -5.10 0.19
C GLN A 121 0.67 -4.37 -0.97
N PHE A 122 1.43 -3.77 -1.89
CA PHE A 122 0.86 -3.16 -3.09
C PHE A 122 0.08 -4.15 -3.94
N ARG A 123 0.62 -5.35 -4.16
CA ARG A 123 -0.08 -6.40 -4.92
C ARG A 123 -1.39 -6.83 -4.23
N ASN A 124 -1.41 -6.88 -2.90
CA ASN A 124 -2.63 -7.18 -2.15
C ASN A 124 -3.66 -6.05 -2.28
N ILE A 125 -3.22 -4.79 -2.17
CA ILE A 125 -4.09 -3.61 -2.36
C ILE A 125 -4.66 -3.59 -3.77
N GLU A 126 -3.86 -3.85 -4.81
CA GLU A 126 -4.32 -3.94 -6.19
C GLU A 126 -5.40 -5.02 -6.36
N LYS A 127 -5.19 -6.19 -5.73
CA LYS A 127 -6.18 -7.27 -5.74
C LYS A 127 -7.48 -6.85 -5.06
N ASP A 128 -7.40 -6.22 -3.90
CA ASP A 128 -8.57 -5.77 -3.15
C ASP A 128 -9.32 -4.65 -3.89
N LEU A 129 -8.61 -3.73 -4.55
CA LEU A 129 -9.19 -2.71 -5.42
C LEU A 129 -9.91 -3.34 -6.62
N PHE A 130 -9.32 -4.33 -7.27
CA PHE A 130 -9.97 -5.06 -8.35
C PHE A 130 -11.24 -5.78 -7.87
N GLN A 131 -11.21 -6.38 -6.68
CA GLN A 131 -12.42 -6.98 -6.09
C GLN A 131 -13.51 -5.95 -5.78
N LEU A 132 -13.12 -4.76 -5.31
CA LEU A 132 -14.04 -3.67 -5.06
C LEU A 132 -14.68 -3.16 -6.36
N GLU A 133 -13.91 -3.02 -7.43
CA GLU A 133 -14.43 -2.64 -8.75
C GLU A 133 -15.46 -3.65 -9.26
N ASN A 134 -15.14 -4.94 -9.20
CA ASN A 134 -16.09 -6.01 -9.55
C ASN A 134 -17.38 -5.94 -8.70
N LEU A 135 -17.25 -5.65 -7.40
CA LEU A 135 -18.41 -5.52 -6.52
C LEU A 135 -19.29 -4.34 -6.91
N ILE A 136 -18.69 -3.20 -7.26
CA ILE A 136 -19.41 -2.01 -7.72
C ILE A 136 -20.19 -2.32 -9.00
N GLU A 137 -19.56 -2.95 -10.00
CA GLU A 137 -20.25 -3.35 -11.23
C GLU A 137 -21.45 -4.25 -10.97
N VAL A 138 -21.30 -5.23 -10.07
CA VAL A 138 -22.38 -6.13 -9.69
C VAL A 138 -23.52 -5.39 -8.99
N LEU A 139 -23.21 -4.41 -8.13
CA LEU A 139 -24.22 -3.57 -7.48
C LEU A 139 -24.95 -2.70 -8.50
N GLU A 140 -24.25 -2.05 -9.42
CA GLU A 140 -24.89 -1.26 -10.48
C GLU A 140 -25.81 -2.10 -11.35
N MET A 141 -25.42 -3.33 -11.70
CA MET A 141 -26.28 -4.25 -12.45
C MET A 141 -27.54 -4.62 -11.66
N ARG A 142 -27.42 -4.88 -10.36
CA ARG A 142 -28.58 -5.15 -9.49
C ARG A 142 -29.52 -3.95 -9.42
N ASP A 143 -28.99 -2.74 -9.24
CA ASP A 143 -29.78 -1.52 -9.18
C ASP A 143 -30.52 -1.27 -10.48
N ARG A 144 -29.86 -1.47 -11.64
CA ARG A 144 -30.52 -1.40 -12.95
C ARG A 144 -31.66 -2.42 -13.06
N LYS A 145 -31.43 -3.66 -12.63
CA LYS A 145 -32.47 -4.70 -12.64
C LYS A 145 -33.67 -4.34 -11.77
N ILE A 146 -33.44 -3.82 -10.57
CA ILE A 146 -34.50 -3.37 -9.66
C ILE A 146 -35.31 -2.26 -10.32
N LYS A 147 -34.65 -1.23 -10.88
CA LYS A 147 -35.33 -0.13 -11.59
C LYS A 147 -36.21 -0.63 -12.74
N TYR A 148 -35.74 -1.60 -13.54
CA TYR A 148 -36.56 -2.19 -14.60
C TYR A 148 -37.76 -2.97 -14.06
N MET A 149 -37.59 -3.69 -12.95
CA MET A 149 -38.71 -4.39 -12.31
C MET A 149 -39.75 -3.42 -11.76
N GLU A 150 -39.32 -2.33 -11.14
CA GLU A 150 -40.19 -1.27 -10.65
C GLU A 150 -40.98 -0.62 -11.80
N GLN A 151 -40.30 -0.23 -12.89
CA GLN A 151 -40.96 0.31 -14.08
C GLN A 151 -41.98 -0.66 -14.68
N LEU A 152 -41.66 -1.96 -14.72
CA LEU A 152 -42.59 -2.98 -15.22
C LEU A 152 -43.81 -3.14 -14.31
N GLN A 153 -43.61 -3.06 -12.99
CA GLN A 153 -44.68 -3.12 -12.01
C GLN A 153 -45.60 -1.91 -12.12
N GLU A 154 -45.03 -0.70 -12.21
CA GLU A 154 -45.79 0.54 -12.43
C GLU A 154 -46.61 0.49 -13.72
N TYR A 155 -46.01 0.02 -14.82
CA TYR A 155 -46.70 -0.15 -16.09
C TYR A 155 -47.86 -1.13 -15.98
N LYS A 156 -47.64 -2.28 -15.32
CA LYS A 156 -48.68 -3.29 -15.08
C LYS A 156 -49.83 -2.71 -14.24
N GLN A 157 -49.51 -1.97 -13.18
CA GLN A 157 -50.49 -1.33 -12.31
C GLN A 157 -51.30 -0.28 -13.08
N SER A 158 -50.65 0.63 -13.80
CA SER A 158 -51.32 1.65 -14.62
C SER A 158 -52.26 1.01 -15.66
N LYS A 159 -51.83 -0.09 -16.29
CA LYS A 159 -52.68 -0.83 -17.24
C LYS A 159 -53.90 -1.46 -16.57
N LEU A 160 -53.75 -1.98 -15.35
CA LEU A 160 -54.86 -2.54 -14.57
C LEU A 160 -55.86 -1.42 -14.19
N GLU A 161 -55.38 -0.29 -13.70
CA GLU A 161 -56.21 0.88 -13.39
C GLU A 161 -56.95 1.40 -14.62
N ASN A 162 -56.31 1.43 -15.80
CA ASN A 162 -56.96 1.83 -17.04
C ASN A 162 -58.05 0.83 -17.48
N LEU A 163 -57.81 -0.47 -17.31
CA LEU A 163 -58.83 -1.49 -17.56
C LEU A 163 -60.01 -1.35 -16.59
N GLU A 164 -59.75 -1.11 -15.31
CA GLU A 164 -60.80 -0.91 -14.31
C GLU A 164 -61.64 0.34 -14.60
N LYS A 165 -60.99 1.46 -14.98
CA LYS A 165 -61.66 2.67 -15.46
C LYS A 165 -62.53 2.38 -16.69
N TYR A 166 -62.01 1.63 -17.66
CA TYR A 166 -62.78 1.26 -18.85
C TYR A 166 -64.00 0.41 -18.51
N ARG A 167 -63.84 -0.61 -17.65
CA ARG A 167 -64.95 -1.46 -17.18
C ARG A 167 -66.01 -0.65 -16.42
N SER A 168 -65.57 0.26 -15.55
CA SER A 168 -66.48 1.16 -14.82
C SER A 168 -67.26 2.07 -15.76
N ASN A 169 -66.58 2.71 -16.72
CA ASN A 169 -67.23 3.54 -17.74
C ASN A 169 -68.22 2.74 -18.60
N LEU A 170 -67.86 1.53 -19.01
CA LEU A 170 -68.74 0.66 -19.79
C LEU A 170 -69.97 0.25 -18.99
N ALA A 171 -69.82 -0.08 -17.71
CA ALA A 171 -70.94 -0.39 -16.83
C ALA A 171 -71.87 0.82 -16.66
N ILE A 172 -71.32 2.03 -16.47
CA ILE A 172 -72.10 3.27 -16.40
C ILE A 172 -72.86 3.50 -17.71
N GLN A 173 -72.20 3.36 -18.87
CA GLN A 173 -72.85 3.49 -20.18
C GLN A 173 -73.96 2.47 -20.37
N HIS A 174 -73.73 1.22 -19.99
CA HIS A 174 -74.72 0.14 -20.08
C HIS A 174 -75.95 0.44 -19.21
N THR A 175 -75.76 0.82 -17.94
CA THR A 175 -76.85 1.24 -17.04
C THR A 175 -77.60 2.45 -17.58
N GLN A 176 -76.91 3.44 -18.17
CA GLN A 176 -77.55 4.58 -18.81
C GLN A 176 -78.35 4.17 -20.05
N ASN A 177 -77.85 3.23 -20.85
CA ASN A 177 -78.54 2.75 -22.04
C ASN A 177 -79.81 1.96 -21.69
N ILE A 178 -79.72 1.06 -20.70
CA ILE A 178 -80.89 0.34 -20.15
C ILE A 178 -81.94 1.35 -19.69
N LYS A 179 -81.55 2.33 -18.87
CA LYS A 179 -82.49 3.37 -18.42
C LYS A 179 -83.16 4.12 -19.57
N LYS A 180 -82.43 4.42 -20.65
CA LYS A 180 -83.01 5.06 -21.83
C LYS A 180 -84.04 4.15 -22.51
N VAL A 181 -83.71 2.86 -22.68
CA VAL A 181 -84.62 1.87 -23.28
C VAL A 181 -85.86 1.69 -22.40
N GLU A 182 -85.69 1.56 -21.09
CA GLU A 182 -86.79 1.49 -20.11
C GLU A 182 -87.71 2.71 -20.21
N ILE A 183 -87.16 3.94 -20.24
CA ILE A 183 -87.95 5.17 -20.38
C ILE A 183 -88.73 5.19 -21.70
N ILE A 184 -88.11 4.78 -22.82
CA ILE A 184 -88.79 4.71 -24.12
C ILE A 184 -89.92 3.68 -24.06
N HIS A 185 -89.65 2.49 -23.52
CA HIS A 185 -90.63 1.43 -23.40
C HIS A 185 -91.81 1.82 -22.50
N ASP A 186 -91.54 2.44 -21.34
CA ASP A 186 -92.57 2.94 -20.43
C ASP A 186 -93.43 4.01 -21.09
N LYS A 187 -92.82 4.89 -21.88
CA LYS A 187 -93.54 5.92 -22.64
C LYS A 187 -94.45 5.30 -23.70
N GLU A 188 -93.95 4.33 -24.47
CA GLU A 188 -94.75 3.60 -25.46
C GLU A 188 -95.93 2.85 -24.82
N LEU A 189 -95.70 2.19 -23.67
CA LEU A 189 -96.76 1.53 -22.92
C LEU A 189 -97.83 2.53 -22.45
N LYS A 190 -97.40 3.70 -21.97
CA LYS A 190 -98.30 4.76 -21.52
C LYS A 190 -99.11 5.36 -22.68
N GLU A 191 -98.47 5.69 -23.80
CA GLU A 191 -99.17 6.18 -25.00
C GLU A 191 -100.18 5.16 -25.51
N ARG A 192 -99.82 3.87 -25.50
CA ARG A 192 -100.73 2.77 -25.87
C ARG A 192 -101.90 2.65 -24.90
N GLN A 193 -101.66 2.78 -23.60
CA GLN A 193 -102.72 2.78 -22.58
C GLN A 193 -103.68 3.96 -22.76
N GLU A 194 -103.15 5.16 -22.99
CA GLU A 194 -103.94 6.38 -23.24
C GLU A 194 -104.79 6.22 -24.51
N ALA A 195 -104.22 5.71 -25.61
CA ALA A 195 -104.95 5.44 -26.85
C ALA A 195 -106.06 4.41 -26.67
N PHE A 196 -105.82 3.33 -25.92
CA PHE A 196 -106.87 2.35 -25.59
C PHE A 196 -107.94 2.95 -24.68
N GLN A 197 -107.57 3.82 -23.75
CA GLN A 197 -108.52 4.48 -22.86
C GLN A 197 -109.38 5.51 -23.60
N GLU A 198 -108.81 6.26 -24.54
CA GLU A 198 -109.55 7.17 -25.43
C GLU A 198 -110.50 6.39 -26.35
N ALA A 199 -110.02 5.31 -26.99
CA ALA A 199 -110.87 4.42 -27.78
C ALA A 199 -112.03 3.85 -26.93
N PHE A 200 -111.75 3.39 -25.72
CA PHE A 200 -112.79 2.91 -24.81
C PHE A 200 -113.80 3.99 -24.41
N GLN A 201 -113.35 5.23 -24.15
CA GLN A 201 -114.26 6.34 -23.86
C GLN A 201 -115.13 6.69 -25.07
N ASN A 202 -114.56 6.68 -26.27
CA ASN A 202 -115.29 6.89 -27.51
C ASN A 202 -116.33 5.79 -27.72
N ASP A 203 -115.98 4.51 -27.52
CA ASP A 203 -116.91 3.38 -27.58
C ASP A 203 -118.04 3.53 -26.54
N LEU A 204 -117.73 4.01 -25.34
CA LEU A 204 -118.72 4.25 -24.27
C LEU A 204 -119.66 5.40 -24.64
N GLN A 205 -119.16 6.48 -25.23
CA GLN A 205 -119.98 7.58 -25.76
C GLN A 205 -120.84 7.13 -26.95
N GLU A 206 -120.30 6.31 -27.85
CA GLU A 206 -121.04 5.71 -28.96
C GLU A 206 -122.17 4.82 -28.44
N TYR A 207 -121.92 4.00 -27.41
CA TYR A 207 -122.95 3.22 -26.74
C TYR A 207 -124.06 4.10 -26.15
N GLN A 208 -123.70 5.20 -25.47
CA GLN A 208 -124.66 6.10 -24.85
C GLN A 208 -125.53 6.85 -25.88
N THR A 209 -124.98 7.13 -27.06
CA THR A 209 -125.68 7.91 -28.10
C THR A 209 -126.45 7.04 -29.09
N GLN A 210 -125.97 5.84 -29.42
CA GLN A 210 -126.54 4.96 -30.46
C GLN A 210 -127.17 3.67 -29.90
N GLY A 211 -126.95 3.33 -28.61
CA GLY A 211 -127.56 2.18 -27.94
C GLY A 211 -126.94 0.82 -28.25
N HIS A 212 -125.91 0.75 -29.10
CA HIS A 212 -125.14 -0.47 -29.41
C HIS A 212 -123.72 -0.08 -29.82
N ILE A 213 -122.69 -0.77 -29.31
CA ILE A 213 -121.29 -0.60 -29.78
C ILE A 213 -121.09 -1.53 -30.98
N ALA A 214 -120.38 -1.08 -32.02
CA ALA A 214 -119.92 -1.97 -33.09
C ALA A 214 -118.96 -3.00 -32.48
N ARG A 215 -119.42 -4.25 -32.32
CA ARG A 215 -118.56 -5.34 -31.88
C ARG A 215 -117.42 -5.44 -32.89
N ILE A 216 -116.20 -5.13 -32.46
CA ILE A 216 -114.99 -5.42 -33.23
C ILE A 216 -115.12 -6.88 -33.65
N GLN A 217 -115.27 -7.10 -34.95
CA GLN A 217 -115.13 -8.43 -35.51
C GLN A 217 -113.66 -8.77 -35.31
N VAL A 218 -113.37 -9.51 -34.23
CA VAL A 218 -112.17 -10.31 -34.17
C VAL A 218 -112.22 -11.15 -35.44
N PRO A 219 -111.25 -11.04 -36.38
CA PRO A 219 -111.16 -11.99 -37.46
C PRO A 219 -111.22 -13.36 -36.82
N SER A 220 -112.16 -14.18 -37.25
CA SER A 220 -112.36 -15.54 -36.75
C SER A 220 -111.07 -16.34 -36.96
N LEU A 221 -110.16 -16.28 -35.99
CA LEU A 221 -109.16 -17.28 -35.75
C LEU A 221 -109.64 -18.02 -34.51
N GLN A 222 -110.36 -19.10 -34.81
CA GLN A 222 -110.71 -20.14 -33.86
C GLN A 222 -109.42 -20.70 -33.25
N GLN A 223 -108.94 -20.13 -32.15
CA GLN A 223 -108.19 -20.90 -31.15
C GLN A 223 -108.17 -20.13 -29.84
N VAL A 224 -109.12 -20.51 -28.97
CA VAL A 224 -108.94 -20.36 -27.53
C VAL A 224 -107.82 -21.34 -27.18
N VAL A 225 -106.57 -20.85 -27.22
CA VAL A 225 -105.46 -21.58 -26.62
C VAL A 225 -105.54 -21.29 -25.13
N SER A 226 -106.02 -22.27 -24.35
CA SER A 226 -105.87 -22.25 -22.89
C SER A 226 -104.38 -22.26 -22.56
N LEU A 227 -103.97 -21.65 -21.44
CA LEU A 227 -102.57 -21.66 -20.98
C LEU A 227 -101.99 -23.08 -20.78
N GLU A 228 -102.85 -24.10 -20.78
CA GLU A 228 -102.51 -25.51 -20.70
C GLU A 228 -102.02 -26.12 -22.03
N ASP A 229 -102.21 -25.43 -23.17
CA ASP A 229 -101.83 -25.91 -24.52
C ASP A 229 -100.53 -25.29 -25.06
N ILE A 230 -99.82 -24.46 -24.27
CA ILE A 230 -98.49 -23.97 -24.65
C ILE A 230 -97.47 -25.02 -24.23
N VAL A 231 -97.14 -25.92 -25.15
CA VAL A 231 -95.97 -26.80 -25.02
C VAL A 231 -94.71 -25.95 -25.21
N LEU A 232 -94.08 -25.54 -24.11
CA LEU A 232 -92.71 -25.00 -24.08
C LEU A 232 -91.71 -26.17 -24.21
N GLU A 233 -91.76 -26.90 -25.31
CA GLU A 233 -90.69 -27.80 -25.74
C GLU A 233 -90.12 -27.26 -27.05
N GLN A 234 -89.52 -26.08 -26.98
CA GLN A 234 -88.49 -25.69 -27.93
C GLN A 234 -87.25 -25.43 -27.11
N ASP A 235 -86.25 -26.30 -27.29
CA ASP A 235 -84.88 -26.10 -26.81
C ASP A 235 -84.33 -24.85 -27.52
N ASP A 236 -84.70 -23.67 -27.00
CA ASP A 236 -84.19 -22.38 -27.46
C ASP A 236 -82.74 -22.15 -27.02
N SER A 237 -82.02 -23.21 -26.62
CA SER A 237 -80.60 -23.15 -26.27
C SER A 237 -79.76 -22.58 -27.42
N ASP A 238 -80.09 -22.93 -28.66
CA ASP A 238 -79.39 -22.40 -29.85
C ASP A 238 -79.72 -20.92 -30.11
N LEU A 239 -80.94 -20.48 -29.82
CA LEU A 239 -81.35 -19.08 -29.93
C LEU A 239 -80.75 -18.21 -28.81
N LEU A 240 -80.64 -18.78 -27.60
CA LEU A 240 -80.00 -18.15 -26.45
C LEU A 240 -78.48 -18.00 -26.69
N ASP A 241 -77.84 -19.03 -27.24
CA ASP A 241 -76.41 -18.99 -27.61
C ASP A 241 -76.16 -18.00 -28.76
N GLN A 242 -77.11 -17.83 -29.68
CA GLN A 242 -76.99 -16.83 -30.74
C GLN A 242 -77.21 -15.39 -30.25
N PHE A 243 -78.06 -15.18 -29.24
CA PHE A 243 -78.25 -13.88 -28.60
C PHE A 243 -77.08 -13.48 -27.67
N LEU A 244 -76.52 -14.44 -26.93
CA LEU A 244 -75.41 -14.20 -25.99
C LEU A 244 -74.05 -13.96 -26.68
N ASN A 245 -73.93 -14.32 -27.97
CA ASN A 245 -72.72 -14.14 -28.77
C ASN A 245 -72.76 -12.90 -29.69
N GLN A 246 -73.70 -11.97 -29.50
CA GLN A 246 -73.71 -10.63 -30.13
C GLN A 246 -73.21 -9.52 -29.20
#